data_AF-A0A959L1S5-F1
#
_entry.id   AF-A0A959L1S5-F1
#
_cell.length_a   1.000
_cell.length_b   1.000
_cell.length_c   1.000
_cell.angle_alpha   90.00
_cell.angle_beta   90.00
_cell.angle_gamma   90.00
#
_symmetry.space_group_name_H-M   'P 1'
#
loop_
_entity.id
_entity.type
_entity.pdbx_description
1 polymer ?
#
loop_
_entity_poly.entity_id
_entity_poly.type
_entity_poly.pdbx_seq_one_letter_code
_entity_poly.pdbx_strand_id
1 'polypeptide(L)'
;MRKTHDAPGGSIDFIFVNMFEYLKSNGYTSCNIGMVPLSGLDHPENLQEKAIKLAYENIKQLEHYRTLRSFKAKFDPTWKMAYVAYSTTLDLIYLPVALQKVIQP
;
A
#
# COMPACT_ATOMS: atom_id res chain seq x y z
N MET A 1 -7.70 9.55 1.90
CA MET A 1 -8.46 10.55 1.12
C MET A 1 -9.89 10.08 0.93
N ARG A 2 -10.82 11.02 0.77
CA ARG A 2 -12.25 10.74 0.57
C ARG A 2 -12.68 11.37 -0.75
N LYS A 3 -13.54 10.67 -1.49
CA LYS A 3 -14.21 11.18 -2.68
C LYS A 3 -15.71 10.96 -2.52
N THR A 4 -16.51 11.90 -3.01
CA THR A 4 -17.95 11.71 -3.14
C THR A 4 -18.25 10.82 -4.35
N HIS A 5 -19.49 10.32 -4.45
CA HIS A 5 -19.90 9.44 -5.55
C HIS A 5 -19.95 10.17 -6.90
N ASP A 6 -20.26 11.47 -6.88
CA ASP A 6 -20.36 12.36 -8.03
C ASP A 6 -19.02 13.02 -8.42
N ALA A 7 -17.94 12.75 -7.67
CA ALA A 7 -16.62 13.29 -7.98
C ALA A 7 -16.12 12.81 -9.37
N PRO A 8 -15.67 13.73 -10.25
CA PRO A 8 -15.15 13.37 -11.56
C PRO A 8 -13.98 12.38 -11.52
N GLY A 9 -13.75 11.71 -12.65
CA GLY A 9 -12.54 10.90 -12.85
C GLY A 9 -11.28 11.75 -12.63
N GLY A 10 -10.31 11.22 -11.90
CA GLY A 10 -9.04 11.89 -11.64
C GLY A 10 -9.03 12.89 -10.47
N SER A 11 -10.14 13.10 -9.75
CA SER A 11 -10.16 14.04 -8.61
C SER A 11 -9.14 13.67 -7.52
N ILE A 12 -8.91 12.39 -7.26
CA ILE A 12 -7.91 11.93 -6.27
C ILE A 12 -6.49 12.25 -6.75
N ASP A 13 -6.20 12.07 -8.04
CA ASP A 13 -4.91 12.42 -8.64
C ASP A 13 -4.65 13.93 -8.51
N PHE A 14 -5.65 14.75 -8.83
CA PHE A 14 -5.58 16.21 -8.70
C PHE A 14 -5.29 16.64 -7.25
N ILE A 15 -5.97 16.04 -6.26
CA ILE A 15 -5.72 16.36 -4.85
C ILE A 15 -4.28 16.02 -4.44
N PHE A 16 -3.73 14.88 -4.89
CA PHE A 16 -2.32 14.55 -4.60
C PHE A 16 -1.35 15.56 -5.21
N VAL A 17 -1.55 15.95 -6.48
CA VAL A 17 -0.70 16.94 -7.14
C VAL A 17 -0.73 18.28 -6.40
N ASN A 18 -1.92 18.79 -6.08
CA ASN A 18 -2.07 20.04 -5.32
C ASN A 18 -1.42 19.94 -3.93
N MET A 19 -1.56 18.81 -3.26
CA MET A 19 -0.91 18.57 -1.97
C MET A 19 0.62 18.62 -2.09
N PHE A 20 1.20 18.03 -3.14
CA PHE A 20 2.66 18.07 -3.37
C PHE A 20 3.14 19.48 -3.66
N GLU A 21 2.42 20.23 -4.51
CA GLU A 21 2.75 21.62 -4.81
C GLU A 21 2.68 22.50 -3.55
N TYR A 22 1.63 22.33 -2.75
CA TYR A 22 1.48 23.02 -1.47
C TYR A 22 2.66 22.71 -0.53
N LEU A 23 2.98 21.43 -0.32
CA LEU A 23 4.09 21.03 0.54
C LEU A 23 5.43 21.57 0.03
N LYS A 24 5.66 21.52 -1.28
CA LYS A 24 6.87 22.09 -1.90
C LYS A 24 6.98 23.59 -1.67
N SER A 25 5.88 24.34 -1.80
CA SER A 25 5.85 25.79 -1.54
C SER A 25 6.15 26.15 -0.08
N ASN A 26 5.88 25.23 0.85
CA ASN A 26 6.19 25.37 2.27
C ASN A 26 7.61 24.85 2.64
N GLY A 27 8.42 24.47 1.66
CA GLY A 27 9.81 24.05 1.88
C GLY A 27 9.99 22.58 2.27
N TYR A 28 8.94 21.76 2.20
CA TYR A 28 9.08 20.31 2.42
C TYR A 28 9.75 19.63 1.23
N THR A 29 10.69 18.73 1.52
CA THR A 29 11.47 18.00 0.51
C THR A 29 10.98 16.57 0.27
N SER A 30 10.12 16.05 1.15
CA SER A 30 9.54 14.72 1.03
C SER A 30 8.17 14.64 1.69
N CYS A 31 7.35 13.71 1.22
CA CYS A 31 6.01 13.44 1.77
C CYS A 31 5.79 11.93 1.83
N ASN A 32 5.22 11.44 2.93
CA ASN A 32 4.80 10.05 3.05
C ASN A 32 3.35 9.91 2.57
N ILE A 33 3.15 9.22 1.44
CA ILE A 33 1.82 8.98 0.85
C ILE A 33 1.15 7.69 1.34
N GLY A 34 1.66 7.15 2.45
CA GLY A 34 1.15 5.98 3.16
C GLY A 34 1.72 4.66 2.66
N MET A 35 1.58 3.63 3.49
CA MET A 35 2.00 2.26 3.20
C MET A 35 1.10 1.59 2.15
N VAL A 36 1.62 0.59 1.45
CA VAL A 36 0.84 -0.40 0.71
C VAL A 36 1.23 -1.78 1.23
N PRO A 37 0.36 -2.47 1.98
CA PRO A 37 0.68 -3.78 2.54
C PRO A 37 1.03 -4.80 1.47
N LEU A 38 1.96 -5.70 1.80
CA LEU A 38 2.36 -6.87 1.02
C LEU A 38 2.95 -6.59 -0.38
N SER A 39 2.98 -5.34 -0.84
CA SER A 39 3.45 -4.97 -2.18
C SER A 39 4.99 -4.95 -2.34
N GLY A 40 5.74 -5.38 -1.32
CA GLY A 40 7.21 -5.39 -1.30
C GLY A 40 7.81 -6.80 -1.26
N LEU A 41 7.01 -7.85 -1.49
CA LEU A 41 7.46 -9.25 -1.49
C LEU A 41 7.99 -9.66 -2.88
N ASP A 42 8.98 -8.93 -3.39
CA ASP A 42 9.54 -9.18 -4.71
C ASP A 42 10.36 -10.48 -4.73
N HIS A 43 11.08 -10.77 -3.64
CA HIS A 43 11.98 -11.92 -3.50
C HIS A 43 11.69 -12.73 -2.22
N PRO A 44 10.63 -13.57 -2.20
CA PRO A 44 10.31 -14.38 -1.03
C PRO A 44 11.32 -15.52 -0.84
N GLU A 45 11.92 -15.63 0.34
CA GLU A 45 12.98 -16.59 0.63
C GLU A 45 12.44 -17.92 1.19
N ASN A 46 11.48 -17.86 2.11
CA ASN A 46 10.91 -19.03 2.79
C ASN A 46 9.51 -19.40 2.28
N LEU A 47 9.02 -20.58 2.69
CA LEU A 47 7.71 -21.10 2.26
C LEU A 47 6.55 -20.18 2.67
N GLN A 48 6.67 -19.53 3.82
CA GLN A 48 5.65 -18.66 4.38
C GLN A 48 5.56 -17.35 3.61
N GLU A 49 6.68 -16.73 3.26
CA GLU A 49 6.74 -15.56 2.38
C GLU A 49 6.20 -15.87 0.99
N LYS A 50 6.51 -17.06 0.44
CA LYS A 50 5.93 -17.52 -0.82
C LYS A 50 4.40 -17.67 -0.72
N ALA A 51 3.90 -18.19 0.40
CA ALA A 51 2.47 -18.29 0.64
C ALA A 51 1.80 -16.91 0.74
N ILE A 52 2.44 -15.95 1.43
CA ILE A 52 1.94 -14.57 1.51
C ILE A 52 1.95 -13.89 0.14
N LYS A 53 3.00 -14.09 -0.66
CA LYS A 53 3.08 -13.55 -2.03
C LYS A 53 1.96 -14.13 -2.91
N LEU A 54 1.77 -15.44 -2.86
CA LEU A 54 0.70 -16.11 -3.59
C LEU A 54 -0.69 -15.58 -3.18
N ALA A 55 -0.90 -15.38 -1.88
CA ALA A 55 -2.11 -14.78 -1.35
C ALA A 55 -2.32 -13.36 -1.90
N TYR A 56 -1.29 -12.50 -1.85
CA TYR A 56 -1.32 -11.14 -2.38
C TYR A 56 -1.65 -11.10 -3.88
N GLU A 57 -1.18 -12.07 -4.66
CA GLU A 57 -1.42 -12.14 -6.11
C GLU A 57 -2.82 -12.68 -6.46
N ASN A 58 -3.32 -13.69 -5.73
CA ASN A 58 -4.49 -14.46 -6.13
C ASN A 58 -5.76 -14.18 -5.31
N ILE A 59 -5.65 -13.65 -4.10
CA ILE A 59 -6.81 -13.38 -3.24
C ILE A 59 -7.47 -12.06 -3.65
N LYS A 60 -8.74 -12.13 -4.05
CA LYS A 60 -9.54 -10.97 -4.49
C LYS A 60 -9.66 -9.89 -3.41
N GLN A 61 -9.77 -10.30 -2.14
CA GLN A 61 -9.84 -9.37 -1.01
C GLN A 61 -8.55 -8.55 -0.80
N LEU A 62 -7.44 -8.89 -1.46
CA LEU A 62 -6.16 -8.16 -1.38
C LEU A 62 -5.89 -7.32 -2.65
N GLU A 63 -6.78 -7.38 -3.64
CA GLU A 63 -6.64 -6.66 -4.91
C GLU A 63 -6.56 -5.15 -4.72
N HIS A 64 -7.25 -4.60 -3.73
CA HIS A 64 -7.22 -3.17 -3.42
C HIS A 64 -5.81 -2.68 -3.09
N TYR A 65 -4.94 -3.53 -2.52
CA TYR A 65 -3.53 -3.18 -2.31
C TYR A 65 -2.76 -3.08 -3.62
N ARG A 66 -3.02 -3.96 -4.60
CA ARG A 66 -2.41 -3.87 -5.94
C ARG A 66 -2.85 -2.59 -6.66
N THR A 67 -4.15 -2.29 -6.65
CA THR A 67 -4.67 -1.05 -7.24
C THR A 67 -4.10 0.19 -6.54
N LEU A 68 -3.98 0.16 -5.21
CA LEU A 68 -3.37 1.24 -4.44
C LEU A 68 -1.88 1.41 -4.76
N ARG A 69 -1.15 0.30 -4.95
CA ARG A 69 0.26 0.30 -5.38
C ARG A 69 0.42 0.97 -6.74
N SER A 70 -0.39 0.55 -7.71
CA SER A 70 -0.40 1.13 -9.07
C SER A 70 -0.80 2.60 -9.06
N PHE A 71 -1.79 2.96 -8.24
CA PHE A 71 -2.20 4.36 -8.07
C PHE A 71 -1.04 5.23 -7.58
N LYS A 72 -0.33 4.81 -6.52
CA LYS A 72 0.80 5.56 -5.96
C LYS A 72 2.01 5.61 -6.88
N ALA A 73 2.22 4.58 -7.71
CA ALA A 73 3.31 4.52 -8.68
C ALA A 73 3.26 5.65 -9.72
N LYS A 74 2.09 6.25 -9.97
CA LYS A 74 1.93 7.40 -10.88
C LYS A 74 2.79 8.61 -10.52
N PHE A 75 3.18 8.74 -9.25
CA PHE A 75 3.93 9.88 -8.71
C PHE A 75 5.43 9.59 -8.53
N ASP A 76 5.91 8.48 -9.09
CA ASP A 76 7.30 8.02 -8.98
C ASP A 76 7.89 8.09 -7.55
N PRO A 77 7.22 7.49 -6.54
CA PRO A 77 7.70 7.56 -5.17
C PRO A 77 8.90 6.64 -4.96
N THR A 78 9.77 7.01 -4.02
CA THR A 78 10.77 6.08 -3.48
C THR A 78 10.10 5.07 -2.56
N TRP A 79 10.17 3.78 -2.90
CA TRP A 79 9.60 2.70 -2.10
C TRP A 79 10.51 2.36 -0.93
N LYS A 80 9.95 2.39 0.29
CA LYS A 80 10.62 1.97 1.52
C LYS A 80 9.98 0.71 2.05
N MET A 81 10.81 -0.27 2.43
CA MET A 81 10.34 -1.53 3.01
C MET A 81 9.80 -1.31 4.42
N ALA A 82 8.69 -1.97 4.73
CA ALA A 82 8.12 -2.07 6.07
C ALA A 82 8.11 -3.54 6.47
N TYR A 83 8.56 -3.82 7.70
CA TYR A 83 8.71 -5.17 8.22
C TYR A 83 7.71 -5.43 9.34
N VAL A 84 7.26 -6.67 9.44
CA VAL A 84 6.44 -7.14 10.56
C VAL A 84 7.31 -7.92 11.54
N ALA A 85 7.23 -7.57 12.82
CA ALA A 85 7.81 -8.37 13.88
C ALA A 85 6.80 -9.46 14.29
N TYR A 86 7.24 -10.70 14.34
CA TYR A 86 6.43 -11.86 14.70
C TYR A 86 7.22 -12.82 15.58
N SER A 87 6.53 -13.65 16.35
CA SER A 87 7.17 -14.56 17.33
C SER A 87 7.47 -15.92 16.73
N THR A 88 6.59 -16.41 15.87
CA THR A 88 6.75 -17.70 15.19
C THR A 88 6.44 -17.59 13.70
N THR A 89 7.08 -18.42 12.87
CA THR A 89 6.82 -18.42 11.42
C THR A 89 5.38 -18.80 11.07
N LEU A 90 4.63 -19.40 12.00
CA LEU A 90 3.19 -19.66 11.83
C LEU A 90 2.36 -18.37 11.83
N ASP A 91 2.83 -17.32 12.52
CA ASP A 91 2.15 -16.02 12.56
C ASP A 91 2.04 -15.40 11.16
N LEU A 92 3.02 -15.66 10.29
CA LEU A 92 3.04 -15.19 8.91
C LEU A 92 1.87 -15.74 8.07
N ILE A 93 1.38 -16.95 8.37
CA ILE A 93 0.23 -17.54 7.68
C ILE A 93 -1.04 -16.72 7.93
N TYR A 94 -1.19 -16.17 9.13
CA TYR A 94 -2.34 -15.36 9.52
C TYR A 94 -2.19 -13.87 9.16
N LEU A 95 -1.02 -13.45 8.69
CA LEU A 95 -0.73 -12.05 8.40
C LEU A 95 -1.72 -11.39 7.42
N PRO A 96 -2.13 -12.02 6.29
CA PRO A 96 -3.10 -11.39 5.40
C PRO A 96 -4.44 -11.11 6.07
N VAL A 97 -4.90 -12.02 6.92
CA VAL A 97 -6.16 -11.89 7.67
C VAL A 97 -6.04 -10.81 8.75
N ALA A 98 -4.91 -10.78 9.46
CA ALA A 98 -4.62 -9.75 10.46
C ALA A 98 -4.58 -8.35 9.82
N LEU A 99 -3.92 -8.22 8.67
CA LEU A 99 -3.87 -6.98 7.89
C LEU A 99 -5.27 -6.56 7.44
N GLN A 100 -6.10 -7.49 6.97
CA GLN A 100 -7.48 -7.17 6.62
C GLN A 100 -8.28 -6.63 7.82
N LYS A 101 -8.11 -7.19 9.01
CA LYS A 101 -8.83 -6.77 10.22
C LYS A 101 -8.38 -5.39 10.73
N VAL A 102 -7.08 -5.10 10.66
CA VAL A 102 -6.49 -3.86 11.20
C VAL A 102 -6.60 -2.70 10.22
N ILE A 103 -6.58 -2.97 8.91
CA ILE A 103 -6.52 -1.95 7.85
C ILE A 103 -7.91 -1.66 7.26
N GLN A 104 -8.97 -2.30 7.77
CA GLN A 104 -10.33 -1.91 7.42
C GLN A 104 -10.62 -0.46 7.88
N PRO A 105 -11.19 0.39 7.00
CA PRO A 105 -11.57 1.75 7.34
C PRO A 105 -12.75 1.82 8.30
#